data_AF-A0A2S1WNF4-F1
#
_entry.id   AF-A0A2S1WNF4-F1
#
_cell.length_a   1.000
_cell.length_b   1.000
_cell.length_c   1.000
_cell.angle_alpha   90.00
_cell.angle_beta   90.00
_cell.angle_gamma   90.00
#
_symmetry.space_group_name_H-M   'P 1'
#
loop_
_entity.id
_entity.type
_entity.pdbx_description
1 polymer ?
#
loop_
_entity_poly.entity_id
_entity_poly.type
_entity_poly.pdbx_seq_one_letter_code
_entity_poly.pdbx_strand_id
1 'polypeptide(L)' 'SLFIDSQIFYTDNANFAPTKQKIGSTVFVNTFQAAITPRDLVLDNGRISTAVGFASQWYNYENAQLIDIDQVSATVRR' A
#
# COMPACT_ATOMS: atom_id res chain seq x y z
N SER A 1 6.01 11.54 -10.37
CA SER A 1 4.96 10.66 -10.94
C SER A 1 4.04 10.19 -9.84
N LEU A 2 2.78 9.90 -10.18
CA LEU A 2 1.79 9.30 -9.30
C LEU A 2 1.29 8.01 -9.96
N PHE A 3 1.21 6.93 -9.20
CA PHE A 3 0.72 5.63 -9.63
C PHE A 3 -0.24 5.07 -8.59
N ILE A 4 -1.39 4.59 -9.06
CA ILE A 4 -2.42 3.97 -8.24
C ILE A 4 -2.86 2.73 -9.00
N ASP A 5 -2.83 1.58 -8.33
CA ASP A 5 -3.16 0.28 -8.92
C ASP A 5 -3.98 -0.56 -7.94
N SER A 6 -4.87 -1.39 -8.50
CA SER A 6 -5.71 -2.30 -7.74
C SER A 6 -5.77 -3.65 -8.45
N GLN A 7 -5.46 -4.72 -7.72
CA GLN A 7 -5.43 -6.09 -8.23
C GLN A 7 -6.34 -6.98 -7.38
N ILE A 8 -7.00 -7.92 -8.05
CA ILE A 8 -7.93 -8.87 -7.43
C ILE A 8 -7.42 -10.27 -7.74
N PHE A 9 -7.31 -11.11 -6.70
CA PHE A 9 -6.99 -12.52 -6.84
C PHE A 9 -7.90 -13.37 -5.98
N TYR A 10 -8.12 -14.60 -6.44
CA TYR A 10 -8.82 -15.62 -5.70
C TYR A 10 -7.82 -16.60 -5.08
N THR A 11 -8.07 -17.01 -3.84
CA THR A 11 -7.21 -17.95 -3.13
C THR A 11 -8.03 -18.93 -2.30
N ASP A 12 -7.63 -20.20 -2.29
CA ASP A 12 -8.19 -21.25 -1.43
C ASP A 12 -7.44 -21.35 -0.09
N ASN A 13 -6.86 -20.24 0.38
CA ASN A 13 -6.20 -20.20 1.68
C ASN A 13 -7.25 -20.03 2.79
N ALA A 14 -7.42 -21.08 3.59
CA ALA A 14 -8.36 -21.11 4.71
C ALA A 14 -8.15 -19.99 5.75
N ASN A 15 -6.94 -19.42 5.88
CA ASN A 15 -6.67 -18.29 6.78
C ASN A 15 -7.33 -16.99 6.32
N PHE A 16 -7.62 -16.87 5.02
CA PHE A 16 -8.26 -15.69 4.42
C PHE A 16 -9.74 -15.92 4.15
N ALA A 17 -10.25 -17.13 4.40
CA ALA A 17 -11.63 -17.47 4.17
C ALA A 17 -12.59 -16.55 4.96
N PRO A 18 -13.70 -16.11 4.35
CA PRO A 18 -14.66 -15.22 5.01
C PRO A 18 -15.41 -15.91 6.17
N THR A 19 -15.51 -17.24 6.15
CA THR A 19 -16.14 -18.03 7.21
C THR A 19 -15.43 -19.37 7.41
N LYS A 20 -15.58 -19.97 8.60
CA LYS A 20 -14.96 -21.27 8.94
C LYS A 20 -15.44 -22.45 8.08
N GLN A 21 -16.54 -22.30 7.34
CA GLN A 21 -17.10 -23.33 6.45
C GLN A 21 -16.73 -23.14 4.97
N LYS A 22 -15.98 -22.08 4.64
CA LYS A 22 -15.48 -21.81 3.29
C LYS A 22 -13.95 -21.87 3.30
N ILE A 23 -13.37 -22.21 2.15
CA ILE A 23 -11.91 -22.27 1.97
C ILE A 23 -11.45 -21.18 1.01
N GLY A 24 -12.27 -20.87 0.00
CA GLY A 24 -12.01 -19.81 -0.97
C GLY A 24 -12.27 -18.41 -0.43
N SER A 25 -11.44 -17.46 -0.85
CA SER A 25 -11.52 -16.04 -0.52
C SER A 25 -11.00 -15.17 -1.66
N THR A 26 -11.62 -14.01 -1.85
CA THR A 26 -11.09 -12.94 -2.69
C THR A 26 -10.18 -12.03 -1.87
N VAL A 27 -9.04 -11.65 -2.45
CA VAL A 27 -8.13 -10.69 -1.86
C VAL A 27 -7.93 -9.53 -2.82
N PHE A 28 -8.02 -8.32 -2.28
CA PHE A 28 -7.82 -7.08 -3.01
C PHE A 28 -6.51 -6.45 -2.55
N VAL A 29 -5.60 -6.22 -3.50
CA VAL A 29 -4.35 -5.52 -3.24
C VAL A 29 -4.41 -4.16 -3.87
N ASN A 30 -4.26 -3.14 -3.03
CA ASN A 30 -4.19 -1.76 -3.48
C ASN A 30 -2.76 -1.26 -3.30
N THR A 31 -2.25 -0.59 -4.31
CA THR A 31 -0.90 -0.03 -4.33
C THR A 31 -0.99 1.45 -4.66
N PHE A 32 -0.29 2.27 -3.88
CA PHE A 32 -0.13 3.70 -4.10
C PHE A 32 1.37 4.01 -4.15
N GLN A 33 1.81 4.72 -5.19
CA GLN A 33 3.19 5.17 -5.30
C GLN A 33 3.26 6.61 -5.80
N ALA A 34 4.12 7.41 -5.19
CA ALA A 34 4.36 8.78 -5.59
C ALA A 34 5.86 9.07 -5.58
N ALA A 35 6.35 9.74 -6.60
CA ALA A 35 7.74 10.18 -6.69
C ALA A 35 7.84 11.62 -7.17
N ILE A 36 8.83 12.34 -6.65
CA ILE A 36 9.18 13.69 -7.06
C ILE A 36 10.67 13.76 -7.35
N THR A 37 10.99 14.39 -8.47
CA THR A 37 12.36 14.70 -8.88
C THR A 37 12.41 16.21 -9.04
N PRO A 38 12.89 16.94 -8.02
CA PRO A 38 13.08 18.38 -8.13
C PRO A 38 14.08 18.72 -9.24
N ARG A 39 14.09 19.99 -9.66
CA ARG A 39 15.04 20.47 -10.67
C ARG A 39 16.47 20.31 -10.15
N ASP A 40 17.37 19.95 -11.06
CA ASP A 40 18.78 19.79 -10.71
C ASP A 40 19.38 21.10 -10.23
N LEU A 41 20.24 21.01 -9.21
CA LEU A 41 21.12 22.10 -8.82
C LEU A 41 22.34 22.09 -9.73
N VAL A 42 22.52 23.15 -10.50
CA VAL A 42 23.71 23.36 -11.34
C VAL A 42 24.74 24.14 -10.53
N LEU A 43 25.92 23.56 -10.35
CA LEU A 43 27.07 24.14 -9.65
C LEU A 43 28.22 24.24 -10.66
N ASP A 44 28.50 25.42 -11.21
CA ASP A 44 29.60 25.72 -12.15
C ASP A 44 29.89 24.63 -13.22
N ASN A 45 30.67 23.60 -12.89
CA ASN A 45 31.03 22.48 -13.75
C ASN A 45 30.30 21.14 -13.47
N GLY A 46 29.30 21.14 -12.61
CA GLY A 46 28.62 19.95 -12.10
C GLY A 46 27.11 20.11 -11.91
N ARG A 47 26.42 18.98 -11.80
CA ARG A 47 24.95 18.93 -11.66
C ARG A 47 24.58 17.91 -10.58
N ILE A 48 23.79 18.35 -9.61
CA ILE A 48 23.24 17.48 -8.56
C ILE A 48 21.76 17.27 -8.85
N SER A 49 21.38 16.02 -9.06
CA SER A 49 19.99 15.60 -9.21
C SER A 49 19.58 14.74 -8.03
N THR A 50 18.35 14.92 -7.54
CA THR A 50 17.79 14.11 -6.46
C THR A 50 16.41 13.60 -6.85
N ALA A 51 16.07 12.40 -6.39
CA ALA A 51 14.74 11.83 -6.54
C ALA A 51 14.30 11.26 -5.20
N VAL A 52 13.05 11.54 -4.82
CA VAL A 52 12.44 10.99 -3.61
C VAL A 52 11.14 10.31 -4.02
N GLY A 53 10.91 9.11 -3.50
CA GLY A 53 9.72 8.32 -3.77
C GLY A 53 9.17 7.66 -2.52
N PHE A 54 7.86 7.44 -2.53
CA PHE A 54 7.10 6.71 -1.53
C PHE A 54 6.25 5.65 -2.24
N ALA A 55 6.14 4.47 -1.64
CA ALA A 55 5.27 3.40 -2.08
C ALA A 55 4.58 2.76 -0.86
N SER A 56 3.29 2.50 -0.98
CA SER A 56 2.50 1.78 0.02
C SER A 56 1.63 0.73 -0.67
N GLN A 57 1.47 -0.41 0.00
CA GLN A 57 0.62 -1.49 -0.44
C GLN A 57 -0.18 -2.03 0.74
N TRP A 58 -1.48 -2.24 0.56
CA TRP A 58 -2.34 -2.86 1.56
C TRP A 58 -3.26 -3.91 0.96
N TYR A 59 -3.60 -4.90 1.78
CA TYR A 59 -4.39 -6.08 1.42
C TYR A 59 -5.74 -5.98 2.12
N ASN A 60 -6.83 -6.18 1.37
CA ASN A 60 -8.17 -6.31 1.93
C ASN A 60 -8.65 -7.73 1.67
N TYR A 61 -9.18 -8.34 2.71
CA TYR A 61 -9.69 -9.70 2.70
C TYR A 61 -11.21 -9.66 2.87
N GLU A 62 -11.92 -10.64 2.31
CA GLU A 62 -13.37 -10.81 2.56
C GLU A 62 -13.68 -11.18 4.02
N ASN A 63 -12.67 -11.56 4.81
CA ASN A 63 -12.82 -11.81 6.24
C ASN A 63 -12.98 -10.48 7.00
N ALA A 64 -14.18 -10.26 7.55
CA ALA A 64 -14.56 -9.08 8.33
C ALA A 64 -13.84 -8.93 9.69
N GLN A 65 -12.83 -9.76 9.99
CA GLN A 65 -11.85 -9.49 11.05
C GLN A 65 -10.88 -8.40 10.62
N LEU A 66 -11.42 -7.25 10.22
CA LEU A 66 -10.64 -6.06 9.93
C LEU A 66 -10.04 -5.58 11.25
N ILE A 67 -8.70 -5.53 11.31
CA ILE A 67 -8.04 -4.64 12.25
C ILE A 67 -8.54 -3.24 11.89
N ASP A 68 -9.28 -2.67 12.83
CA ASP A 68 -9.80 -1.32 12.73
C ASP A 68 -8.61 -0.37 12.56
N ILE A 69 -8.53 0.30 11.41
CA ILE A 69 -7.49 1.30 11.11
C ILE A 69 -7.59 2.48 12.11
N ASP A 70 -8.73 2.62 12.80
CA ASP A 70 -8.89 3.58 13.90
C ASP A 70 -7.99 3.24 15.11
N GLN A 71 -7.58 1.97 15.30
CA GLN A 71 -6.65 1.57 16.37
C GLN A 71 -5.20 1.98 16.07
N VAL A 72 -4.81 2.10 14.79
CA VAL A 72 -3.45 2.55 14.39
C VAL A 72 -3.34 4.08 14.46
N SER A 73 -4.47 4.79 14.31
CA SER A 73 -4.55 6.25 14.35
C SER A 73 -4.57 6.83 15.78
N ALA A 74 -4.95 6.03 16.78
CA ALA A 74 -5.07 6.46 18.17
C ALA A 74 -3.76 6.43 18.99
N THR A 75 -2.65 5.95 18.41
CA THR A 75 -1.33 5.94 19.09
C THR A 75 -0.37 6.97 18.47
N VAL A 76 -0.83 8.21 18.39
CA VAL A 76 0.04 9.40 18.53
C VAL A 76 -0.52 10.17 19.71
N ARG A 77 -0.28 9.63 20.91
CA ARG A 77 -0.59 10.33 22.16
C ARG A 77 0.35 11.52 22.30
N ARG A 78 -0.26 12.70 22.39
CA ARG A 78 0.31 13.87 23.03
C ARG A 78 0.26 13.71 24.54
#